data_AF-X1E2E7-F1
#
_entry.id   AF-X1E2E7-F1
#
_cell.length_a   1.000
_cell.length_b   1.000
_cell.length_c   1.000
_cell.angle_alpha   90.00
_cell.angle_beta   90.00
_cell.angle_gamma   90.00
#
_symmetry.space_group_name_H-M   'P 1'
#
loop_
_entity.id
_entity.type
_entity.pdbx_description
1 polymer ?
#
loop_
_entity_poly.entity_id
_entity_poly.type
_entity_poly.pdbx_seq_one_letter_code
_entity_poly.pdbx_strand_id
1 'polypeptide(L)'
;MHLLPQWYAKNIPDHLAEHEGVAEAMDELHLRKIDLADEIFVVNFKDYIGKSTRKEIHYTKKIGKKIRWFTHDEIGEKVSKIYHINFERIKENRNQE
;
A
#
# COMPACT_ATOMS: atom_id res chain seq x y z
N MET A 1 3.63 -8.78 6.75
CA MET A 1 2.80 -8.24 7.85
C MET A 1 3.71 -8.05 9.06
N HIS A 2 4.05 -6.81 9.42
CA HIS A 2 4.77 -6.46 10.65
C HIS A 2 3.80 -6.49 11.85
N LEU A 3 3.36 -7.68 12.26
CA LEU A 3 2.52 -7.84 13.46
C LEU A 3 3.34 -8.04 14.74
N LEU A 4 4.68 -7.96 14.65
CA LEU A 4 5.56 -8.39 15.73
C LEU A 4 6.36 -7.20 16.27
N PRO A 5 6.48 -7.08 17.61
CA PRO A 5 7.27 -6.05 18.25
C PRO A 5 8.74 -6.02 17.77
N GLN A 6 9.37 -4.86 17.91
CA GLN A 6 10.76 -4.58 17.51
C GLN A 6 11.81 -5.55 18.09
N TRP A 7 11.48 -6.28 19.16
CA TRP A 7 12.33 -7.29 19.79
C TRP A 7 12.22 -8.70 19.18
N TYR A 8 11.25 -8.99 18.30
CA TYR A 8 11.01 -10.34 17.77
C TYR A 8 11.97 -10.73 16.63
N ALA A 9 12.47 -9.76 15.88
CA ALA A 9 13.13 -9.99 14.60
C ALA A 9 14.48 -9.25 14.53
N LYS A 10 15.44 -9.63 15.39
CA LYS A 10 16.75 -8.93 15.45
C LYS A 10 17.58 -9.06 14.16
N ASN A 11 17.27 -9.98 13.25
CA ASN A 11 18.04 -10.28 12.03
C ASN A 11 17.17 -10.80 10.86
N ILE A 12 15.95 -10.30 10.66
CA ILE A 12 15.16 -10.72 9.49
C ILE A 12 15.50 -9.75 8.34
N PRO A 13 15.96 -10.24 7.17
CA PRO A 13 16.16 -9.38 6.01
C PRO A 13 14.85 -8.70 5.61
N ASP A 14 14.92 -7.60 4.86
CA ASP A 14 13.82 -6.64 4.62
C ASP A 14 12.48 -7.22 4.10
N HIS A 15 12.41 -8.52 3.78
CA HIS A 15 11.18 -9.19 3.40
C HIS A 15 11.06 -10.61 4.00
N LEU A 16 10.17 -10.77 4.97
CA LEU A 16 9.96 -12.03 5.71
C LEU A 16 9.46 -13.17 4.81
N ALA A 17 8.56 -12.89 3.86
CA ALA A 17 7.97 -13.93 3.02
C ALA A 17 9.02 -14.56 2.08
N GLU A 18 9.96 -13.75 1.59
CA GLU A 18 11.09 -14.14 0.77
C GLU A 18 12.10 -14.94 1.62
N HIS A 19 12.36 -14.49 2.85
CA HIS A 19 13.20 -15.22 3.81
C HIS A 19 12.64 -16.60 4.15
N GLU A 20 11.32 -16.70 4.36
CA GLU A 20 10.63 -17.95 4.68
C GLU A 20 10.31 -18.81 3.45
N GLY A 21 10.61 -18.32 2.22
CA GLY A 21 10.33 -19.04 0.98
C GLY A 21 8.83 -19.17 0.63
N VAL A 22 7.98 -18.33 1.21
CA VAL A 22 6.51 -18.35 1.05
C VAL A 22 5.97 -17.18 0.22
N ALA A 23 6.85 -16.37 -0.39
CA ALA A 23 6.46 -15.20 -1.17
C ALA A 23 5.47 -15.52 -2.30
N GLU A 24 5.66 -16.63 -3.02
CA GLU A 24 4.75 -17.04 -4.11
C GLU A 24 3.37 -17.44 -3.60
N ALA A 25 3.29 -18.17 -2.48
CA ALA A 25 2.03 -18.53 -1.87
C ALA A 25 1.28 -17.28 -1.36
N MET A 26 2.02 -16.29 -0.84
CA MET A 26 1.44 -15.00 -0.46
C MET A 26 0.92 -14.25 -1.69
N ASP A 27 1.68 -14.17 -2.78
CA ASP A 27 1.24 -13.59 -4.05
C ASP A 27 -0.07 -14.25 -4.55
N GLU A 28 -0.21 -15.58 -4.45
CA GLU A 28 -1.45 -16.26 -4.82
C GLU A 28 -2.61 -15.89 -3.89
N LEU A 29 -2.39 -15.83 -2.58
CA LEU A 29 -3.42 -15.43 -1.61
C LEU A 29 -3.97 -14.03 -1.90
N HIS A 30 -3.12 -13.12 -2.37
CA HIS A 30 -3.56 -11.80 -2.82
C HIS A 30 -4.56 -11.88 -3.98
N LEU A 31 -4.33 -12.76 -4.97
CA LEU A 31 -5.26 -12.97 -6.08
C LEU A 31 -6.59 -13.57 -5.62
N ARG A 32 -6.57 -14.53 -4.68
CA ARG A 32 -7.80 -15.11 -4.12
C ARG A 32 -8.64 -14.10 -3.32
N LYS A 33 -7.99 -13.16 -2.65
CA LYS A 33 -8.69 -12.04 -2.00
C LYS A 33 -9.39 -11.16 -3.03
N ILE A 34 -8.75 -10.93 -4.17
CA ILE A 34 -9.36 -10.18 -5.28
C ILE A 34 -10.56 -10.93 -5.86
N ASP A 35 -10.48 -12.25 -6.02
CA ASP A 35 -11.60 -13.08 -6.48
C ASP A 35 -12.85 -12.87 -5.62
N LEU A 36 -12.67 -12.79 -4.30
CA LEU A 36 -13.75 -12.60 -3.33
C LEU A 36 -14.25 -11.16 -3.18
N ALA A 37 -13.43 -10.16 -3.52
CA ALA A 37 -13.77 -8.75 -3.34
C ALA A 37 -14.66 -8.20 -4.47
N ASP A 38 -15.50 -7.22 -4.19
CA ASP A 38 -16.29 -6.54 -5.23
C ASP A 38 -15.43 -5.60 -6.09
N GLU A 39 -14.46 -4.93 -5.46
CA GLU A 39 -13.51 -4.02 -6.09
C GLU A 39 -12.16 -4.04 -5.37
N ILE A 40 -11.11 -3.55 -6.03
CA ILE A 40 -9.86 -3.18 -5.36
C ILE A 40 -9.76 -1.67 -5.21
N PHE A 41 -9.17 -1.21 -4.11
CA PHE A 41 -8.80 0.18 -3.89
C PHE A 41 -7.28 0.33 -3.87
N VAL A 42 -6.72 0.97 -4.89
CA VAL A 42 -5.27 1.11 -5.08
C VAL A 42 -4.78 2.43 -4.48
N VAL A 43 -3.86 2.34 -3.52
CA VAL A 43 -3.21 3.51 -2.90
C VAL A 43 -1.95 3.87 -3.67
N ASN A 44 -2.09 4.72 -4.69
CA ASN A 44 -1.01 5.20 -5.55
C ASN A 44 -0.56 6.62 -5.18
N PHE A 45 -0.12 6.84 -3.93
CA PHE A 45 0.38 8.16 -3.51
C PHE A 45 1.58 8.59 -4.36
N LYS A 46 1.53 9.80 -4.93
CA LYS A 46 2.53 10.31 -5.90
C LYS A 46 2.73 9.38 -7.11
N ASP A 47 1.67 8.67 -7.52
CA ASP A 47 1.66 7.76 -8.68
C ASP A 47 2.62 6.57 -8.60
N TYR A 48 3.14 6.27 -7.40
CA TYR A 48 3.98 5.10 -7.22
C TYR A 48 3.16 3.80 -7.25
N ILE A 49 3.60 2.83 -8.06
CA ILE A 49 3.01 1.48 -8.14
C ILE A 49 4.12 0.43 -8.17
N GLY A 50 4.17 -0.38 -7.10
CA GLY A 50 5.10 -1.49 -6.95
C GLY A 50 4.83 -2.67 -7.90
N LYS A 51 5.79 -3.60 -8.00
CA LYS A 51 5.68 -4.77 -8.89
C LYS A 51 4.52 -5.70 -8.52
N SER A 52 4.35 -6.03 -7.23
CA SER A 52 3.24 -6.87 -6.74
C SER A 52 1.88 -6.24 -7.02
N THR A 53 1.70 -4.97 -6.66
CA THR A 53 0.48 -4.20 -6.96
C THR A 53 0.16 -4.17 -8.45
N ARG A 54 1.17 -4.05 -9.31
CA ARG A 54 0.97 -4.07 -10.77
C ARG A 54 0.43 -5.42 -11.26
N LYS A 55 0.89 -6.55 -10.68
CA LYS A 55 0.35 -7.88 -10.98
C LYS A 55 -1.12 -7.98 -10.54
N GLU A 56 -1.44 -7.52 -9.33
CA GLU A 56 -2.81 -7.49 -8.80
C GLU A 56 -3.76 -6.66 -9.68
N ILE A 57 -3.33 -5.47 -10.10
CA ILE A 57 -4.08 -4.60 -11.02
C ILE A 57 -4.31 -5.30 -12.36
N HIS A 58 -3.29 -5.95 -12.93
CA HIS A 58 -3.42 -6.68 -14.18
C HIS A 58 -4.40 -7.85 -14.06
N TYR A 59 -4.31 -8.63 -12.99
CA TYR A 59 -5.23 -9.72 -12.70
C TYR A 59 -6.66 -9.24 -12.55
N THR A 60 -6.87 -8.17 -11.78
CA THR A 60 -8.20 -7.55 -11.55
C THR A 60 -8.83 -7.09 -12.86
N LYS A 61 -8.04 -6.44 -13.75
CA LYS A 61 -8.49 -6.08 -15.10
C LYS A 61 -8.88 -7.28 -15.93
N LYS A 62 -8.11 -8.38 -15.85
CA LYS A 62 -8.37 -9.63 -16.59
C LYS A 62 -9.70 -10.27 -16.19
N ILE A 63 -10.04 -10.26 -14.91
CA ILE A 63 -11.31 -10.84 -14.41
C ILE A 63 -12.48 -9.82 -14.44
N GLY A 64 -12.25 -8.60 -14.92
CA GLY A 64 -13.29 -7.59 -15.11
C GLY A 64 -13.81 -6.93 -13.82
N LYS A 65 -13.06 -6.99 -12.72
CA LYS A 65 -13.45 -6.33 -11.46
C LYS A 65 -13.11 -4.83 -11.47
N LYS A 66 -13.87 -4.07 -10.68
CA LYS A 66 -13.70 -2.61 -10.59
C LYS A 66 -12.41 -2.25 -9.85
N ILE A 67 -11.77 -1.18 -10.30
CA ILE A 67 -10.55 -0.62 -9.72
C ILE A 67 -10.82 0.83 -9.36
N ARG A 68 -10.70 1.15 -8.07
CA ARG A 68 -10.80 2.51 -7.54
C ARG A 68 -9.42 3.00 -7.14
N TRP A 69 -9.09 4.25 -7.46
CA TRP A 69 -7.75 4.80 -7.33
C TRP A 69 -7.71 5.90 -6.28
N PHE A 70 -6.75 5.83 -5.36
CA PHE A 70 -6.55 6.85 -4.34
C PHE A 70 -6.40 8.27 -4.93
N THR A 71 -5.64 8.45 -6.01
CA THR A 71 -5.42 9.78 -6.59
C THR A 71 -6.67 10.44 -7.19
N HIS A 72 -7.74 9.68 -7.46
CA HIS A 72 -8.99 10.18 -8.04
C HIS A 72 -10.19 9.94 -7.12
N ASP A 73 -9.92 9.72 -5.84
CA ASP A 73 -10.93 9.41 -4.84
C ASP A 73 -11.01 10.53 -3.80
N GLU A 74 -12.22 10.79 -3.28
CA GLU A 74 -12.43 11.78 -2.22
C GLU A 74 -11.54 11.52 -0.99
N ILE A 75 -11.26 10.25 -0.68
CA ILE A 75 -10.34 9.88 0.40
C ILE A 75 -8.95 10.42 0.11
N GLY A 76 -8.47 10.31 -1.13
CA GLY A 76 -7.18 10.83 -1.54
C GLY A 76 -7.10 12.34 -1.46
N GLU A 77 -8.17 13.04 -1.84
CA GLU A 77 -8.25 14.50 -1.69
C GLU A 77 -8.20 14.93 -0.22
N LYS A 78 -8.97 14.26 0.65
CA LYS A 78 -9.02 14.55 2.09
C LYS A 78 -7.66 14.30 2.74
N VAL A 79 -7.02 13.15 2.46
CA VAL A 79 -5.70 12.82 2.99
C VAL A 79 -4.64 13.79 2.48
N SER A 80 -4.70 14.18 1.21
CA SER A 80 -3.77 15.16 0.64
C SER A 80 -3.88 16.53 1.33
N LYS A 81 -5.09 17.00 1.62
CA LYS A 81 -5.29 18.24 2.39
C LYS A 81 -4.66 18.17 3.78
N ILE A 82 -4.90 17.07 4.51
CA ILE A 82 -4.31 16.85 5.84
C ILE A 82 -2.77 16.84 5.77
N TYR A 83 -2.21 16.15 4.77
CA TYR A 83 -0.76 16.08 4.56
C TYR A 83 -0.14 17.47 4.37
N HIS A 84 -0.74 18.31 3.51
CA HIS A 84 -0.25 19.67 3.26
C HIS A 84 -0.37 20.56 4.51
N ILE A 85 -1.50 20.52 5.22
CA ILE A 85 -1.69 21.31 6.46
C ILE A 85 -0.61 20.97 7.49
N ASN A 86 -0.37 19.67 7.73
CA ASN A 86 0.63 19.24 8.69
C ASN A 86 2.05 19.61 8.24
N PHE A 87 2.34 19.51 6.94
CA PHE A 87 3.64 19.86 6.40
C PHE A 87 3.97 21.35 6.57
N GLU A 88 3.01 22.23 6.30
CA GLU A 88 3.18 23.67 6.48
C GLU A 88 3.32 24.02 7.98
N ARG A 89 2.51 23.42 8.87
CA ARG A 89 2.67 23.59 10.32
C ARG A 89 4.07 23.19 10.83
N ILE A 90 4.65 22.12 10.28
CA ILE A 90 6.00 21.66 10.66
C ILE A 90 7.09 22.63 10.16
N LYS A 91 6.88 23.30 9.01
CA LYS A 91 7.81 24.33 8.52
C LYS A 91 7.74 25.59 9.37
N GLU A 92 6.55 26.05 9.71
CA GLU A 92 6.35 27.25 10.55
C GLU A 92 7.04 27.09 11.89
N ASN A 93 6.87 25.94 12.56
CA ASN A 93 7.51 25.67 13.84
C ASN A 93 9.04 25.60 13.76
N ARG A 94 9.61 25.14 12.63
CA ARG A 94 11.06 25.07 12.43
C ARG A 94 11.71 26.40 12.05
N ASN A 95 10.92 27.39 11.63
CA ASN A 95 11.42 28.73 11.29
C ASN A 95 11.31 29.71 12.49
N GLN A 96 10.77 29.26 13.63
CA GLN A 96 10.68 30.03 14.87
C GLN A 96 11.71 29.61 15.94
N GLU A 97 12.56 28.62 15.64
CA GLU A 97 13.76 28.24 16.40
C GLU A 97 15.03 28.75 15.70
#